data_AF-A0A2V8ANL1-F1
#
_entry.id   AF-A0A2V8ANL1-F1
#
_cell.length_a   1.000
_cell.length_b   1.000
_cell.length_c   1.000
_cell.angle_alpha   90.00
_cell.angle_beta   90.00
_cell.angle_gamma   90.00
#
_symmetry.space_group_name_H-M   'P 1'
#
loop_
_entity.id
_entity.type
_entity.pdbx_description
1 polymer ?
#
loop_
_entity_poly.entity_id
_entity_poly.type
_entity_poly.pdbx_seq_one_letter_code
_entity_poly.pdbx_strand_id
1 'polypeptide(L)'
;MIDMSALQMRFAVLIGWLDRQEREALAYLIEENRVLRAQLGGRRLRLTDDDRRRLAVRACRLGRQALRQAATIVTPDTLLRWHRQLVACKWTHARRSQPRGVLAEIRHLVVRMAEDNPTWGYTRIQGALKNVGHRVGRSTIARILKAHGLAPVPERTTSWQTFLRAHRDVIAAADFFTTEVWT
;
A
#
# COMPACT_ATOMS: atom_id res chain seq x y z
N MET A 1 -54.71 -5.71 40.06
CA MET A 1 -54.60 -5.30 38.64
C MET A 1 -53.66 -4.10 38.62
N ILE A 2 -52.45 -4.22 38.05
CA ILE A 2 -51.49 -3.10 38.02
C ILE A 2 -52.06 -2.01 37.10
N ASP A 3 -52.13 -0.78 37.59
CA ASP A 3 -52.61 0.35 36.80
C ASP A 3 -51.58 0.70 35.71
N MET A 4 -51.90 0.29 34.49
CA MET A 4 -51.06 0.45 33.30
C MET A 4 -50.74 1.93 33.03
N SER A 5 -51.67 2.83 33.37
CA SER A 5 -51.55 4.27 33.15
C SER A 5 -50.49 4.90 34.07
N ALA A 6 -50.49 4.49 35.34
CA ALA A 6 -49.51 4.93 36.32
C ALA A 6 -48.09 4.45 35.95
N LEU A 7 -47.97 3.25 35.39
CA LEU A 7 -46.69 2.71 34.93
C LEU A 7 -46.18 3.44 33.68
N GLN A 8 -47.06 3.76 32.73
CA GLN A 8 -46.73 4.56 31.54
C GLN A 8 -46.22 5.97 31.91
N MET A 9 -46.88 6.65 32.85
CA MET A 9 -46.43 7.98 33.31
C MET A 9 -45.04 7.91 33.98
N ARG A 10 -44.81 6.94 34.86
CA ARG A 10 -43.50 6.75 35.49
C ARG A 10 -42.40 6.46 34.46
N PHE A 11 -42.70 5.66 33.44
CA PHE A 11 -41.77 5.35 32.37
C PHE A 11 -41.46 6.58 31.50
N ALA A 12 -42.47 7.39 31.17
CA ALA A 12 -42.28 8.63 30.43
C ALA A 12 -41.43 9.66 31.20
N VAL A 13 -41.66 9.80 32.51
CA VAL A 13 -40.83 10.67 33.38
C VAL A 13 -39.40 10.17 33.45
N LEU A 14 -39.18 8.85 33.59
CA LEU A 14 -37.85 8.27 33.61
C LEU A 14 -37.10 8.48 32.28
N ILE A 15 -37.75 8.23 31.14
CA ILE A 15 -37.17 8.50 29.81
C ILE A 15 -36.85 9.98 29.65
N GLY A 16 -37.77 10.86 30.02
CA GLY A 16 -37.56 12.31 29.93
C GLY A 16 -36.43 12.81 30.82
N TRP A 17 -36.23 12.19 31.99
CA TRP A 17 -35.11 12.49 32.88
C TRP A 17 -33.78 11.99 32.31
N LEU A 18 -33.73 10.74 31.82
CA LEU A 18 -32.54 10.16 31.19
C LEU A 18 -32.10 10.96 29.95
N ASP A 19 -33.05 11.28 29.07
CA ASP A 19 -32.78 12.04 27.85
C ASP A 19 -32.31 13.47 28.16
N ARG A 20 -32.76 14.08 29.25
CA ARG A 20 -32.22 15.38 29.72
C ARG A 20 -30.77 15.25 30.17
N GLN A 21 -30.46 14.23 30.96
CA GLN A 21 -29.10 14.00 31.45
C GLN A 21 -28.13 13.73 30.28
N GLU A 22 -28.55 12.93 29.30
CA GLU A 22 -27.76 12.70 28.08
C GLU A 22 -27.55 13.99 27.28
N ARG A 23 -28.58 14.83 27.13
CA ARG A 23 -28.48 16.12 26.45
C ARG A 23 -27.51 17.08 27.13
N GLU A 24 -27.52 17.15 28.45
CA GLU A 24 -26.58 17.98 29.23
C GLU A 24 -25.13 17.51 29.05
N ALA A 25 -24.89 16.19 29.10
CA ALA A 25 -23.57 15.62 28.87
C ALA A 25 -23.07 15.89 27.43
N LEU A 26 -23.94 15.74 26.43
CA LEU A 26 -23.60 16.07 25.04
C LEU A 26 -23.32 17.56 24.84
N ALA A 27 -24.09 18.44 25.46
CA ALA A 27 -23.87 19.88 25.42
C ALA A 27 -22.50 20.25 26.01
N TYR A 28 -22.15 19.69 27.17
CA TYR A 28 -20.84 19.86 27.78
C TYR A 28 -19.71 19.39 26.84
N LEU A 29 -19.80 18.18 26.28
CA LEU A 29 -18.77 17.66 25.36
C LEU A 29 -18.63 18.50 24.08
N ILE A 30 -19.72 19.09 23.59
CA ILE A 30 -19.66 20.02 22.45
C ILE A 30 -18.90 21.29 22.83
N GLU A 31 -19.17 21.88 23.99
CA GLU A 31 -18.44 23.06 24.47
C GLU A 31 -16.96 22.75 24.74
N GLU A 32 -16.66 21.62 25.38
CA GLU A 32 -15.29 21.16 25.61
C GLU A 32 -14.52 21.03 24.27
N ASN A 33 -15.14 20.42 23.26
CA ASN A 33 -14.55 20.34 21.91
C ASN A 33 -14.33 21.73 21.30
N ARG A 34 -15.23 22.70 21.50
CA ARG A 34 -15.03 24.07 21.01
C ARG A 34 -13.83 24.74 21.69
N VAL A 35 -13.71 24.58 23.01
CA VAL A 35 -12.57 25.12 23.79
C VAL A 35 -11.25 24.50 23.33
N LEU A 36 -11.18 23.17 23.22
CA LEU A 36 -9.99 22.47 22.75
C LEU A 36 -9.58 22.92 21.33
N ARG A 37 -10.55 23.12 20.43
CA ARG A 37 -10.27 23.63 19.08
C ARG A 37 -9.77 25.06 19.07
N ALA A 38 -10.31 25.92 19.94
CA ALA A 38 -9.85 27.30 20.07
C ALA A 38 -8.39 27.32 20.54
N GLN A 39 -8.03 26.48 21.52
CA GLN A 39 -6.65 26.33 22.01
C GLN A 39 -5.68 25.80 20.94
N LEU A 40 -6.15 24.93 20.05
CA LEU A 40 -5.34 24.41 18.94
C LEU A 40 -5.02 25.47 17.87
N GLY A 41 -5.64 26.67 17.93
CA GLY A 41 -5.25 27.82 17.11
C GLY A 41 -5.33 27.58 15.60
N GLY A 42 -6.26 26.73 15.14
CA GLY A 42 -6.41 26.40 13.72
C GLY A 42 -5.31 25.51 13.13
N ARG A 43 -4.41 24.95 13.97
CA ARG A 43 -3.38 24.00 13.51
C ARG A 43 -4.03 22.77 12.86
N ARG A 44 -3.49 22.35 11.73
CA ARG A 44 -3.99 21.17 11.00
C ARG A 44 -3.65 19.91 11.78
N LEU A 45 -4.67 19.29 12.38
CA LEU A 45 -4.53 18.01 13.09
C LEU A 45 -4.17 16.89 12.11
N ARG A 46 -3.06 16.19 12.40
CA ARG A 46 -2.64 14.99 11.68
C ARG A 46 -3.37 13.78 12.26
N LEU A 47 -4.52 13.45 11.71
CA LEU A 47 -5.28 12.26 12.09
C LEU A 47 -4.64 11.00 11.48
N THR A 48 -4.46 9.96 12.31
CA THR A 48 -4.07 8.63 11.85
C THR A 48 -5.21 7.98 11.08
N ASP A 49 -4.92 6.93 10.30
CA ASP A 49 -5.97 6.22 9.57
C ASP A 49 -6.98 5.53 10.50
N ASP A 50 -6.56 5.13 11.70
CA ASP A 50 -7.49 4.60 12.70
C ASP A 50 -8.42 5.69 13.25
N ASP A 51 -7.90 6.89 13.54
CA ASP A 51 -8.75 8.02 13.96
C ASP A 51 -9.81 8.36 12.92
N ARG A 52 -9.41 8.42 11.64
CA ARG A 52 -10.31 8.65 10.52
C ARG A 52 -11.40 7.58 10.45
N ARG A 53 -11.04 6.33 10.69
CA ARG A 53 -11.97 5.19 10.70
C ARG A 53 -12.98 5.28 11.83
N ARG A 54 -12.53 5.50 13.07
CA ARG A 54 -13.40 5.62 14.24
C ARG A 54 -14.39 6.77 14.07
N LEU A 55 -13.91 7.94 13.60
CA LEU A 55 -14.74 9.10 13.30
C LEU A 55 -15.76 8.81 12.19
N ALA A 56 -15.33 8.22 11.08
CA ALA A 56 -16.22 7.93 9.94
C ALA A 56 -17.37 6.98 10.29
N VAL A 57 -17.10 5.92 11.08
CA VAL A 57 -18.13 4.95 11.49
C VAL A 57 -19.18 5.60 12.39
N ARG A 58 -18.77 6.41 13.36
CA ARG A 58 -19.70 7.14 14.25
C ARG A 58 -20.47 8.21 13.49
N ALA A 59 -19.79 8.96 12.62
CA ALA A 59 -20.40 10.02 11.81
C ALA A 59 -21.52 9.50 10.89
N CYS A 60 -21.36 8.31 10.31
CA CYS A 60 -22.39 7.73 9.44
C CYS A 60 -23.71 7.44 10.20
N ARG A 61 -23.65 7.12 11.51
CA ARG A 61 -24.85 6.85 12.32
C ARG A 61 -25.66 8.11 12.64
N LEU A 62 -24.98 9.25 12.78
CA LEU A 62 -25.59 10.55 13.06
C LEU A 62 -26.23 11.19 11.82
N GLY A 63 -25.66 10.92 10.64
CA GLY A 63 -26.12 11.52 9.39
C GLY A 63 -25.69 12.99 9.24
N ARG A 64 -25.92 13.56 8.05
CA ARG A 64 -25.38 14.88 7.67
C ARG A 64 -25.94 16.03 8.51
N GLN A 65 -27.23 15.99 8.85
CA GLN A 65 -27.90 17.09 9.54
C GLN A 65 -27.42 17.21 10.99
N ALA A 66 -27.36 16.10 11.74
CA ALA A 66 -26.86 16.12 13.11
C ALA A 66 -25.36 16.49 13.17
N LEU A 67 -24.55 16.03 12.20
CA LEU A 67 -23.13 16.42 12.12
C LEU A 67 -22.92 17.92 11.90
N ARG A 68 -23.84 18.63 11.24
CA ARG A 68 -23.75 20.09 11.07
C ARG A 68 -23.98 20.84 12.38
N GLN A 69 -24.70 20.24 13.32
CA GLN A 69 -24.97 20.81 14.64
C GLN A 69 -23.85 20.49 15.64
N ALA A 70 -23.01 19.49 15.35
CA ALA A 70 -21.88 19.09 16.18
C ALA A 70 -20.61 19.91 15.88
N ALA A 71 -19.76 20.11 16.89
CA ALA A 71 -18.45 20.76 16.74
C ALA A 71 -17.41 19.81 16.10
N THR A 72 -17.54 19.50 14.80
CA THR A 72 -16.75 18.45 14.13
C THR A 72 -15.35 18.89 13.72
N ILE A 73 -14.29 18.17 14.13
CA ILE A 73 -12.87 18.39 13.75
C ILE A 73 -12.68 18.46 12.22
N VAL A 74 -13.48 17.70 11.48
CA VAL A 74 -13.42 17.57 10.02
C VAL A 74 -14.81 17.85 9.46
N THR A 75 -14.90 18.38 8.25
CA THR A 75 -16.21 18.67 7.64
C THR A 75 -17.09 17.41 7.53
N PRO A 76 -18.41 17.53 7.74
CA PRO A 76 -19.33 16.39 7.67
C PRO A 76 -19.22 15.60 6.36
N ASP A 77 -19.04 16.28 5.23
CA ASP A 77 -18.89 15.62 3.92
C ASP A 77 -17.60 14.79 3.82
N THR A 78 -16.52 15.23 4.48
CA THR A 78 -15.28 14.46 4.54
C THR A 78 -15.44 13.20 5.37
N LEU A 79 -16.12 13.29 6.52
CA LEU A 79 -16.40 12.13 7.38
C LEU A 79 -17.23 11.08 6.63
N LEU A 80 -18.28 11.51 5.94
CA LEU A 80 -19.12 10.62 5.13
C LEU A 80 -18.37 10.08 3.91
N ARG A 81 -17.43 10.83 3.33
CA ARG A 81 -16.55 10.35 2.26
C ARG A 81 -15.61 9.26 2.76
N TRP A 82 -15.00 9.43 3.94
CA TRP A 82 -14.16 8.40 4.55
C TRP A 82 -14.95 7.13 4.81
N HIS A 83 -16.20 7.24 5.28
CA HIS A 83 -17.07 6.08 5.44
C HIS A 83 -17.31 5.35 4.11
N ARG A 84 -17.64 6.10 3.04
CA ARG A 84 -17.79 5.53 1.69
C ARG A 84 -16.51 4.85 1.19
N GLN A 85 -15.33 5.41 1.48
CA GLN A 85 -14.05 4.77 1.15
C GLN A 85 -13.83 3.48 1.92
N LEU A 86 -14.19 3.41 3.21
CA LEU A 86 -14.12 2.17 3.99
C LEU A 86 -15.04 1.08 3.43
N VAL A 87 -16.27 1.45 3.05
CA VAL A 87 -17.21 0.54 2.39
C VAL A 87 -16.64 0.08 1.04
N ALA A 88 -16.12 1.00 0.24
CA ALA A 88 -15.48 0.67 -1.03
C ALA A 88 -14.30 -0.29 -0.82
N CYS A 89 -13.40 -0.05 0.14
CA CYS A 89 -12.29 -0.95 0.44
C CYS A 89 -12.75 -2.34 0.93
N LYS A 90 -13.88 -2.43 1.65
CA LYS A 90 -14.45 -3.72 2.05
C LYS A 90 -14.90 -4.55 0.84
N TRP A 91 -15.47 -3.91 -0.17
CA TRP A 91 -16.06 -4.58 -1.34
C TRP A 91 -15.13 -4.58 -2.56
N THR A 92 -14.10 -3.76 -2.56
CA THR A 92 -13.05 -3.76 -3.56
C THR A 92 -12.06 -4.83 -3.13
N HIS A 93 -12.23 -6.05 -3.66
CA HIS A 93 -11.12 -6.99 -3.71
C HIS A 93 -9.94 -6.24 -4.32
N ALA A 94 -8.81 -6.21 -3.60
CA ALA A 94 -7.61 -5.57 -4.09
C ALA A 94 -7.32 -6.10 -5.48
N ARG A 95 -7.58 -5.28 -6.51
CA ARG A 95 -7.05 -5.50 -7.85
C ARG A 95 -5.56 -5.22 -7.73
N ARG A 96 -4.83 -6.13 -7.07
CA ARG A 96 -3.39 -6.25 -7.26
C ARG A 96 -3.28 -6.42 -8.76
N SER A 97 -2.83 -5.37 -9.43
CA SER A 97 -2.41 -5.45 -10.82
C SER A 97 -1.19 -6.37 -10.82
N GLN A 98 -1.45 -7.68 -10.75
CA GLN A 98 -0.44 -8.66 -11.03
C GLN A 98 0.02 -8.36 -12.45
N PRO A 99 1.34 -8.26 -12.68
CA PRO A 99 1.84 -8.18 -14.04
C PRO A 99 1.20 -9.33 -14.82
N ARG A 100 0.49 -9.03 -15.93
CA ARG A 100 -0.06 -10.04 -16.85
C ARG A 100 1.01 -11.12 -17.05
N GLY A 101 0.66 -12.42 -16.99
CA GLY A 101 1.62 -13.54 -16.86
C GLY A 101 2.91 -13.43 -17.70
N VAL A 102 2.79 -12.97 -18.95
CA VAL A 102 3.92 -12.70 -19.86
C VAL A 102 4.96 -11.72 -19.27
N LEU A 103 4.53 -10.69 -18.55
CA LEU A 103 5.44 -9.74 -17.89
C LEU A 103 6.09 -10.34 -16.62
N ALA A 104 5.45 -11.31 -15.97
CA ALA A 104 6.06 -12.06 -14.87
C ALA A 104 7.14 -13.02 -15.37
N GLU A 105 6.87 -13.72 -16.48
CA GLU A 105 7.84 -14.59 -17.17
C GLU A 105 9.06 -13.79 -17.65
N ILE A 106 8.85 -12.66 -18.33
CA ILE A 106 9.95 -11.79 -18.78
C ILE A 106 10.77 -11.29 -17.59
N ARG A 107 10.13 -10.94 -16.46
CA ARG A 107 10.86 -10.53 -15.24
C ARG A 107 11.71 -11.65 -14.70
N HIS A 108 11.15 -12.86 -14.59
CA HIS A 108 11.88 -14.03 -14.13
C HIS A 108 13.06 -14.34 -15.05
N LEU A 109 12.88 -14.23 -16.37
CA LEU A 109 13.94 -14.47 -17.34
C LEU A 109 15.07 -13.43 -17.22
N VAL A 110 14.72 -12.15 -17.04
CA VAL A 110 15.68 -11.05 -16.84
C VAL A 110 16.53 -11.29 -15.58
N VAL A 111 15.89 -11.68 -14.47
CA VAL A 111 16.57 -11.96 -13.19
C VAL A 111 17.49 -13.16 -13.35
N ARG A 112 16.99 -14.27 -13.90
CA ARG A 112 17.78 -15.49 -14.13
C ARG A 112 19.02 -15.21 -15.00
N MET A 113 18.87 -14.50 -16.12
CA MET A 113 20.00 -14.14 -16.98
C MET A 113 21.05 -13.31 -16.24
N ALA A 114 20.65 -12.43 -15.33
CA ALA A 114 21.55 -11.60 -14.54
C ALA A 114 22.24 -12.36 -13.40
N GLU A 115 21.57 -13.36 -12.80
CA GLU A 115 22.14 -14.23 -11.77
C GLU A 115 23.10 -15.27 -12.37
N ASP A 116 22.73 -15.89 -13.48
CA ASP A 116 23.56 -16.87 -14.18
C ASP A 116 24.79 -16.22 -14.83
N ASN A 117 24.70 -14.94 -15.19
CA ASN A 117 25.76 -14.19 -15.85
C ASN A 117 26.00 -12.83 -15.16
N PRO A 118 26.72 -12.82 -14.02
CA PRO A 118 26.84 -11.60 -13.21
C PRO A 118 27.61 -10.47 -13.92
N THR A 119 28.42 -10.78 -14.93
CA THR A 119 29.14 -9.81 -15.77
C THR A 119 28.26 -9.11 -16.81
N TRP A 120 27.02 -9.56 -17.01
CA TRP A 120 26.15 -9.01 -18.04
C TRP A 120 25.50 -7.69 -17.61
N GLY A 121 25.88 -6.62 -18.30
CA GLY A 121 25.21 -5.32 -18.20
C GLY A 121 23.87 -5.28 -18.94
N TYR A 122 23.12 -4.19 -18.75
CA TYR A 122 21.75 -4.04 -19.27
C TYR A 122 21.65 -4.21 -20.80
N THR A 123 22.65 -3.73 -21.55
CA THR A 123 22.69 -3.85 -23.01
C THR A 123 22.86 -5.30 -23.47
N ARG A 124 23.66 -6.10 -22.75
CA ARG A 124 23.88 -7.52 -23.08
C ARG A 124 22.64 -8.34 -22.81
N ILE A 125 21.98 -8.12 -21.67
CA ILE A 125 20.70 -8.75 -21.32
C ILE A 125 19.61 -8.37 -22.35
N GLN A 126 19.57 -7.11 -22.80
CA GLN A 126 18.65 -6.68 -23.85
C GLN A 126 18.86 -7.46 -25.16
N GLY A 127 20.11 -7.66 -25.57
CA GLY A 127 20.44 -8.46 -26.75
C GLY A 127 20.03 -9.93 -26.61
N ALA A 128 20.29 -10.54 -25.45
CA ALA A 128 19.87 -11.92 -25.16
C ALA A 128 18.35 -12.07 -25.20
N LEU A 129 17.60 -11.13 -24.62
CA LEU A 129 16.13 -11.13 -24.68
C LEU A 129 15.62 -10.99 -26.11
N LYS A 130 16.27 -10.16 -26.94
CA LYS A 130 15.93 -10.01 -28.36
C LYS A 130 16.12 -11.33 -29.12
N ASN A 131 17.18 -12.09 -28.82
CA ASN A 131 17.44 -13.39 -29.45
C ASN A 131 16.39 -14.44 -29.08
N VAL A 132 15.80 -14.34 -27.89
CA VAL A 132 14.72 -15.23 -27.40
C VAL A 132 13.33 -14.71 -27.83
N GLY A 133 13.26 -13.64 -28.62
CA GLY A 133 12.01 -13.10 -29.18
C GLY A 133 11.31 -12.05 -28.30
N HIS A 134 11.92 -11.63 -27.19
CA HIS A 134 11.37 -10.61 -26.30
C HIS A 134 11.99 -9.23 -26.55
N ARG A 135 11.15 -8.24 -26.92
CA ARG A 135 11.58 -6.84 -27.06
C ARG A 135 11.36 -6.08 -25.75
N VAL A 136 12.43 -5.88 -24.99
CA VAL A 136 12.41 -5.16 -23.71
C VAL A 136 13.37 -3.98 -23.76
N GLY A 137 12.96 -2.83 -23.22
CA GLY A 137 13.79 -1.64 -23.12
C GLY A 137 14.86 -1.76 -22.01
N ARG A 138 16.02 -1.12 -22.22
CA ARG A 138 17.10 -1.07 -21.22
C ARG A 138 16.65 -0.53 -19.85
N SER A 139 15.79 0.49 -19.85
CA SER A 139 15.21 1.09 -18.64
C SER A 139 14.28 0.12 -17.89
N THR A 140 13.53 -0.70 -18.63
CA THR A 140 12.70 -1.76 -18.04
C THR A 140 13.57 -2.81 -17.35
N ILE A 141 14.65 -3.25 -18.00
CA ILE A 141 15.61 -4.20 -17.43
C ILE A 141 16.24 -3.64 -16.14
N ALA A 142 16.72 -2.39 -16.17
CA ALA A 142 17.28 -1.73 -14.99
C ALA A 142 16.27 -1.64 -13.83
N ARG A 143 15.00 -1.30 -14.13
CA ARG A 143 13.93 -1.27 -13.12
C ARG A 143 13.64 -2.65 -12.52
N ILE A 144 13.66 -3.70 -13.33
CA ILE A 144 13.44 -5.07 -12.87
C ILE A 144 14.58 -5.48 -11.94
N LEU A 145 15.83 -5.31 -12.37
CA LEU A 145 17.01 -5.70 -11.58
C LEU A 145 17.08 -4.93 -10.26
N LYS A 146 16.82 -3.62 -10.28
CA LYS A 146 16.73 -2.79 -9.06
C LYS A 146 15.63 -3.26 -8.10
N ALA A 147 14.46 -3.65 -8.62
CA ALA A 147 13.37 -4.17 -7.79
C ALA A 147 13.71 -5.53 -7.14
N HIS A 148 14.63 -6.30 -7.73
CA HIS A 148 15.14 -7.57 -7.21
C HIS A 148 16.48 -7.43 -6.44
N GLY A 149 16.93 -6.21 -6.14
CA GLY A 149 18.15 -5.98 -5.36
C GLY A 149 19.46 -6.26 -6.10
N LEU A 150 19.43 -6.48 -7.41
CA LEU A 150 20.61 -6.73 -8.21
C LEU A 150 21.28 -5.42 -8.62
N ALA A 151 22.48 -5.17 -8.09
CA ALA A 151 23.29 -3.98 -8.38
C ALA A 151 23.62 -3.86 -9.89
N PRO A 152 23.89 -2.66 -10.43
CA PRO A 152 24.45 -2.51 -11.77
C PRO A 152 25.85 -3.15 -11.87
N VAL A 153 26.22 -3.64 -13.05
CA VAL A 153 27.63 -3.92 -13.37
C VAL A 153 28.37 -2.57 -13.39
N PRO A 154 29.55 -2.39 -12.73
CA PRO A 154 30.54 -3.39 -12.28
C PRO A 154 30.45 -3.84 -10.80
N GLU A 155 29.45 -3.40 -10.04
CA GLU A 155 29.34 -3.67 -8.58
C GLU A 155 28.92 -5.12 -8.24
N ARG A 156 28.77 -5.98 -9.25
CA ARG A 156 28.41 -7.39 -9.09
C ARG A 156 29.64 -8.25 -8.91
N THR A 157 29.86 -8.76 -7.70
CA THR A 157 30.95 -9.68 -7.41
C THR A 157 30.63 -11.07 -7.98
N THR A 158 31.48 -11.59 -8.88
CA THR A 158 31.39 -12.98 -9.37
C THR A 158 32.39 -13.83 -8.60
N SER A 159 31.97 -14.98 -8.07
CA SER A 159 32.93 -15.94 -7.50
C SER A 159 33.71 -16.63 -8.63
N TRP A 160 34.99 -16.91 -8.40
CA TRP A 160 35.86 -17.60 -9.37
C TRP A 160 35.28 -18.93 -9.87
N GLN A 161 34.59 -19.67 -8.99
CA GLN A 161 33.88 -20.90 -9.36
C GLN A 161 32.75 -20.65 -10.38
N THR A 162 32.00 -19.56 -10.24
CA THR A 162 30.91 -19.19 -11.16
C THR A 162 31.48 -18.81 -12.53
N PHE A 163 32.60 -18.10 -12.55
CA PHE A 163 33.31 -17.76 -13.78
C PHE A 163 33.79 -19.02 -14.53
N LEU A 164 34.49 -19.93 -13.85
CA LEU A 164 34.97 -21.17 -14.48
C LEU A 164 33.82 -22.05 -14.99
N ARG A 165 32.69 -22.14 -14.26
CA ARG A 165 31.53 -22.92 -14.71
C ARG A 165 30.88 -22.34 -15.97
N ALA A 166 30.78 -21.01 -16.07
CA ALA A 166 30.19 -20.35 -17.23
C ALA A 166 31.07 -20.40 -18.49
N HIS A 167 32.40 -20.48 -18.31
CA HIS A 167 33.37 -20.48 -19.41
C HIS A 167 33.99 -21.85 -19.71
N ARG A 168 33.62 -22.90 -18.95
CA ARG A 168 34.15 -24.26 -19.08
C ARG A 168 34.20 -24.75 -20.53
N ASP A 169 33.08 -24.65 -21.24
CA ASP A 169 32.96 -25.25 -22.59
C ASP A 169 33.78 -24.47 -23.63
N VAL A 170 33.97 -23.16 -23.42
CA VAL A 170 34.77 -22.29 -24.29
C VAL A 170 36.27 -22.44 -24.00
N ILE A 171 36.64 -22.52 -22.72
CA ILE A 171 38.03 -22.71 -22.29
C ILE A 171 38.51 -24.11 -22.68
N ALA A 172 37.67 -25.14 -22.50
CA ALA A 172 38.01 -26.50 -22.93
C ALA A 172 38.23 -26.59 -24.45
N ALA A 173 37.54 -25.78 -25.25
CA ALA A 173 37.74 -25.73 -26.70
C ALA A 173 39.03 -24.99 -27.10
N ALA A 174 39.48 -24.00 -26.31
CA ALA A 174 40.68 -23.22 -26.61
C ALA A 174 41.98 -24.00 -26.36
N ASP A 175 42.00 -24.93 -25.41
CA ASP A 175 43.20 -25.68 -25.01
C ASP A 175 43.66 -26.72 -26.05
N PHE A 176 42.78 -27.10 -27.00
CA PHE A 176 43.11 -28.08 -28.04
C PHE A 176 43.71 -27.48 -29.34
N PHE A 177 43.86 -26.16 -29.43
CA PHE A 177 44.45 -25.51 -30.60
C PHE A 177 45.86 -25.01 -30.30
N THR A 178 46.82 -25.93 -30.19
CA THR A 178 48.24 -25.61 -30.24
C THR A 178 48.74 -25.77 -31.67
N THR A 179 49.15 -24.68 -32.31
CA THR A 179 49.92 -24.72 -33.56
C THR A 179 51.38 -24.52 -33.22
N GLU A 180 52.22 -25.51 -33.53
CA GLU A 180 53.67 -25.36 -33.37
C GLU A 180 54.18 -24.29 -34.34
N VAL A 181 54.80 -23.25 -33.77
CA VAL A 181 55.48 -22.21 -34.53
C VAL A 181 56.93 -22.64 -34.67
N TRP A 182 57.34 -22.98 -35.89
CA TRP A 182 58.75 -23.23 -36.21
C TRP A 182 59.49 -21.89 -36.23
N THR A 183 60.41 -21.70 -35.29
CA THR A 183 61.57 -20.81 -35.44
C THR A 183 62.77 -21.60 -35.92
#